data_AF-A0A6P1AHT0-F1
#
_entry.id   AF-A0A6P1AHT0-F1
#
_cell.length_a   1.000
_cell.length_b   1.000
_cell.length_c   1.000
_cell.angle_alpha   90.00
_cell.angle_beta   90.00
_cell.angle_gamma   90.00
#
_symmetry.space_group_name_H-M   'P 1'
#
loop_
_entity.id
_entity.type
_entity.pdbx_description
1 polymer ?
#
loop_
_entity_poly.entity_id
_entity_poly.type
_entity_poly.pdbx_seq_one_letter_code
_entity_poly.pdbx_strand_id
1 'polypeptide(L)'
;MPYSLVLNLIPLSPISPNYLSGRHLHALFLTLVSSVDKELGNYLHDSQSGKAFTLSPLQIKARSRQTLQWEHQKPIPPGTSCWWRISLLDETIFGKLTELWLNLNPDRAWHLGSADLKITSILGTPQSMQPWANSC
;
A
#
# COMPACT_ATOMS: atom_id res chain seq x y z
N MET A 1 -12.28 -12.30 -9.46
CA MET A 1 -12.78 -10.89 -9.54
C MET A 1 -11.68 -9.91 -9.12
N PRO A 2 -11.67 -8.62 -9.53
CA PRO A 2 -10.66 -7.67 -9.05
C PRO A 2 -10.95 -7.24 -7.61
N TYR A 3 -9.91 -7.23 -6.78
CA TYR A 3 -10.01 -6.85 -5.37
C TYR A 3 -9.22 -5.57 -5.10
N SER A 4 -9.76 -4.71 -4.25
CA SER A 4 -9.11 -3.46 -3.82
C SER A 4 -8.90 -3.48 -2.32
N LEU A 5 -7.63 -3.42 -1.92
CA LEU A 5 -7.17 -3.32 -0.55
C LEU A 5 -6.79 -1.88 -0.23
N VAL A 6 -7.01 -1.46 1.02
CA VAL A 6 -6.50 -0.19 1.54
C VAL A 6 -5.62 -0.43 2.75
N LEU A 7 -4.36 -0.01 2.66
CA LEU A 7 -3.38 -0.03 3.74
C LEU A 7 -3.39 1.33 4.43
N ASN A 8 -3.61 1.33 5.74
CA ASN A 8 -3.43 2.51 6.58
C ASN A 8 -2.03 2.49 7.17
N LEU A 9 -1.36 3.63 7.09
CA LEU A 9 0.02 3.76 7.53
C LEU A 9 0.29 5.11 8.18
N ILE A 10 1.26 5.11 9.08
CA ILE A 10 1.73 6.30 9.78
C ILE A 10 3.24 6.40 9.59
N PRO A 11 3.76 7.51 9.02
CA PRO A 11 5.19 7.76 8.99
C PRO A 11 5.72 8.02 10.40
N LEU A 12 6.83 7.38 10.74
CA LEU A 12 7.61 7.61 11.96
C LEU A 12 8.66 8.70 11.74
N SER A 13 9.05 8.93 10.49
CA SER A 13 9.92 10.02 10.06
C SER A 13 9.35 10.73 8.81
N PRO A 14 9.76 11.97 8.51
CA PRO A 14 9.25 12.71 7.36
C PRO A 14 9.46 11.96 6.03
N ILE A 15 8.42 11.87 5.20
CA ILE A 15 8.53 11.30 3.85
C ILE A 15 8.80 12.42 2.85
N SER A 16 9.95 12.39 2.18
CA SER A 16 10.27 13.33 1.11
C SER A 16 9.39 13.08 -0.12
N PRO A 17 8.94 14.13 -0.84
CA PRO A 17 8.24 14.01 -2.12
C PRO A 17 8.91 13.06 -3.12
N ASN A 18 10.24 13.04 -3.13
CA ASN A 18 11.04 12.19 -4.02
C ASN A 18 10.80 10.68 -3.81
N TYR A 19 10.32 10.29 -2.64
CA TYR A 19 10.00 8.90 -2.29
C TYR A 19 8.52 8.54 -2.46
N LEU A 20 7.68 9.48 -2.89
CA LEU A 20 6.24 9.27 -3.10
C LEU A 20 5.89 8.89 -4.55
N SER A 21 6.89 8.74 -5.41
CA SER A 21 6.72 8.28 -6.79
C SER A 21 6.28 6.81 -6.86
N GLY A 22 5.60 6.43 -7.94
CA GLY A 22 5.14 5.05 -8.18
C GLY A 22 6.23 3.98 -8.04
N ARG A 23 7.48 4.22 -8.43
CA ARG A 23 8.58 3.23 -8.31
C ARG A 23 8.90 2.86 -6.86
N HIS A 24 8.82 3.82 -5.93
CA HIS A 24 9.14 3.59 -4.52
C HIS A 24 7.99 2.87 -3.83
N LEU A 25 6.75 3.24 -4.14
CA LEU A 25 5.55 2.52 -3.70
C LEU A 25 5.52 1.10 -4.26
N HIS A 26 5.96 0.89 -5.49
CA HIS A 26 6.11 -0.42 -6.09
C HIS A 26 7.17 -1.28 -5.38
N ALA A 27 8.33 -0.71 -5.05
CA ALA A 27 9.35 -1.39 -4.27
C ALA A 27 8.85 -1.74 -2.85
N LEU A 28 8.13 -0.83 -2.20
CA LEU A 28 7.50 -1.07 -0.90
C LEU A 28 6.50 -2.23 -0.99
N PHE A 29 5.64 -2.26 -2.02
CA PHE A 29 4.70 -3.35 -2.23
C PHE A 29 5.43 -4.70 -2.32
N LEU A 30 6.41 -4.81 -3.21
CA LEU A 30 7.16 -6.07 -3.37
C LEU A 30 7.91 -6.46 -2.10
N THR A 31 8.45 -5.49 -1.34
CA THR A 31 9.13 -5.74 -0.06
C THR A 31 8.15 -6.30 0.97
N LEU A 32 6.94 -5.75 1.02
CA LEU A 32 5.88 -6.24 1.89
C LEU A 32 5.47 -7.66 1.55
N VAL A 33 5.23 -7.96 0.26
CA VAL A 33 4.89 -9.32 -0.18
C VAL A 33 6.04 -10.28 0.14
N SER A 34 7.26 -9.93 -0.26
CA SER A 34 8.45 -10.78 -0.08
C SER A 34 8.79 -11.05 1.39
N SER A 35 8.33 -10.18 2.30
CA SER A 35 8.56 -10.35 3.72
C SER A 35 7.77 -11.49 4.35
N VAL A 36 6.69 -11.91 3.70
CA VAL A 36 5.81 -12.98 4.18
C VAL A 36 5.83 -14.17 3.21
N ASP A 37 5.90 -13.91 1.90
CA ASP A 37 6.07 -14.93 0.86
C ASP A 37 7.06 -14.42 -0.21
N LYS A 38 8.29 -14.92 -0.11
CA LYS A 38 9.39 -14.58 -1.02
C LYS A 38 9.14 -15.10 -2.44
N GLU A 39 8.49 -16.25 -2.60
CA GLU A 39 8.22 -16.83 -3.91
C GLU A 39 7.18 -16.00 -4.66
N LEU A 40 6.10 -15.60 -3.97
CA LEU A 40 5.11 -14.67 -4.53
C LEU A 40 5.74 -13.30 -4.85
N GLY A 41 6.62 -12.80 -3.98
CA GLY A 41 7.36 -11.57 -4.23
C GLY A 41 8.19 -11.62 -5.52
N ASN A 42 8.92 -12.72 -5.73
CA ASN A 42 9.70 -12.95 -6.95
C ASN A 42 8.79 -13.07 -8.18
N TYR A 43 7.69 -13.82 -8.07
CA TYR A 43 6.71 -13.96 -9.16
C TYR A 43 6.11 -12.61 -9.59
N LEU A 44 5.72 -11.78 -8.63
CA LEU A 44 5.18 -10.44 -8.89
C LEU A 44 6.25 -9.49 -9.47
N HIS A 45 7.52 -9.69 -9.13
CA HIS A 45 8.63 -8.91 -9.66
C HIS A 45 8.97 -9.29 -11.12
N ASP A 46 8.98 -10.58 -11.44
CA ASP A 46 9.50 -11.15 -12.68
C ASP A 46 8.49 -11.16 -13.84
N SER A 47 7.19 -10.94 -13.56
CA SER A 47 6.11 -10.96 -14.56
C SER A 47 6.34 -10.01 -15.75
N GLN A 48 6.94 -10.53 -16.83
CA GLN A 48 7.18 -9.84 -18.11
C GLN A 48 5.89 -9.59 -18.92
N SER A 49 4.77 -10.20 -18.53
CA SER A 49 3.45 -9.98 -19.11
C SER A 49 2.51 -9.43 -18.04
N GLY A 50 2.09 -8.17 -18.18
CA GLY A 50 0.98 -7.55 -17.44
C GLY A 50 0.94 -7.80 -15.93
N LYS A 51 1.48 -6.88 -15.13
CA LYS A 51 1.40 -6.95 -13.66
C LYS A 51 -0.06 -7.10 -13.21
N ALA A 52 -0.36 -8.16 -12.47
CA ALA A 52 -1.69 -8.46 -11.96
C ALA A 52 -2.13 -7.53 -10.80
N PHE A 53 -1.52 -6.35 -10.68
CA PHE A 53 -1.83 -5.37 -9.65
C PHE A 53 -1.59 -3.93 -10.10
N THR A 54 -2.27 -2.99 -9.44
CA THR A 54 -2.09 -1.54 -9.60
C THR A 54 -1.96 -0.90 -8.22
N LEU A 55 -1.18 0.19 -8.15
CA LEU A 55 -0.88 0.90 -6.91
C LEU A 55 -1.32 2.36 -7.07
N SER A 56 -2.13 2.86 -6.14
CA SER A 56 -2.47 4.28 -6.11
C SER A 56 -1.29 5.12 -5.60
N PRO A 57 -1.28 6.44 -5.85
CA PRO A 57 -0.46 7.36 -5.06
C PRO A 57 -0.83 7.26 -3.58
N LEU A 58 0.13 7.55 -2.71
CA LEU A 58 -0.11 7.63 -1.27
C LEU A 58 -1.03 8.81 -0.97
N GLN A 59 -2.05 8.59 -0.16
CA GLN A 59 -3.02 9.61 0.20
C GLN A 59 -2.81 10.02 1.65
N ILE A 60 -2.95 11.31 1.94
CA ILE A 60 -3.07 11.81 3.30
C ILE A 60 -4.55 12.08 3.57
N LYS A 61 -4.99 11.89 4.82
CA LYS A 61 -6.37 12.17 5.21
C LYS A 61 -6.63 13.69 5.15
N ALA A 62 -7.04 14.19 3.97
CA ALA A 62 -7.45 15.57 3.78
C ALA A 62 -8.86 15.83 4.37
N ARG A 63 -9.19 17.10 4.62
CA ARG A 63 -10.51 17.54 5.13
C ARG A 63 -11.69 17.07 4.26
N SER A 64 -11.47 16.82 2.96
CA SER A 64 -12.46 16.23 2.05
C SER A 64 -11.92 14.92 1.47
N ARG A 65 -12.64 13.83 1.70
CA ARG A 65 -12.35 12.50 1.15
C ARG A 65 -12.57 12.40 -0.36
N GLN A 66 -13.22 13.38 -0.99
CA GLN A 66 -13.63 13.30 -2.39
C GLN A 66 -12.55 13.73 -3.39
N THR A 67 -11.46 14.33 -2.90
CA THR A 67 -10.34 14.77 -3.75
C THR A 67 -9.12 13.90 -3.48
N LEU A 68 -8.75 13.09 -4.47
CA LEU A 68 -7.53 12.30 -4.43
C LEU A 68 -6.33 13.19 -4.73
N GLN A 69 -5.26 13.03 -3.95
CA GLN A 69 -3.99 13.71 -4.18
C GLN A 69 -3.12 12.82 -5.06
N TRP A 70 -2.82 13.30 -6.28
CA TRP A 70 -1.98 12.58 -7.22
C TRP A 70 -0.49 12.82 -6.98
N GLU A 71 -0.12 13.96 -6.39
CA GLU A 71 1.25 14.33 -6.05
C GLU A 71 1.31 15.13 -4.74
N HIS A 72 2.42 14.96 -4.01
CA HIS A 72 2.74 15.71 -2.80
C HIS A 72 3.91 16.65 -3.08
N GLN A 73 3.67 17.96 -3.06
CA GLN A 73 4.74 18.94 -3.24
C GLN A 73 5.53 19.20 -1.95
N LYS A 74 4.98 18.81 -0.80
CA LYS A 74 5.58 19.01 0.53
C LYS A 74 5.87 17.65 1.15
N PRO A 75 6.91 17.55 2.00
CA PRO A 75 7.14 16.35 2.79
C PRO A 75 5.93 16.00 3.65
N ILE A 76 5.62 14.72 3.77
CA ILE A 76 4.59 14.24 4.68
C ILE A 76 5.20 14.17 6.09
N PRO A 77 4.68 14.92 7.07
CA PRO A 77 5.22 14.91 8.44
C PRO A 77 5.01 13.56 9.14
N PRO A 78 5.87 13.20 10.11
CA PRO A 78 5.63 12.04 10.96
C PRO A 78 4.31 12.16 11.72
N GLY A 79 3.67 11.02 12.03
CA GLY A 79 2.36 10.97 12.68
C GLY A 79 1.17 11.23 11.75
N THR A 80 1.40 11.60 10.49
CA THR A 80 0.31 11.86 9.53
C THR A 80 -0.43 10.57 9.18
N SER A 81 -1.76 10.54 9.32
CA SER A 81 -2.55 9.40 8.85
C SER A 81 -2.56 9.34 7.33
N CYS A 82 -1.90 8.32 6.79
CA CYS A 82 -1.85 8.02 5.37
C CYS A 82 -2.65 6.77 5.05
N TRP A 83 -3.15 6.70 3.81
CA TRP A 83 -3.76 5.50 3.28
C TRP A 83 -3.30 5.26 1.85
N TRP A 84 -3.20 4.00 1.48
CA TRP A 84 -2.67 3.56 0.20
C TRP A 84 -3.51 2.44 -0.37
N ARG A 85 -3.94 2.56 -1.62
CA ARG A 85 -4.81 1.58 -2.27
C ARG A 85 -4.01 0.68 -3.20
N ILE A 86 -4.23 -0.62 -3.07
CA ILE A 86 -3.65 -1.67 -3.90
C ILE A 86 -4.82 -2.40 -4.55
N SER A 87 -4.85 -2.45 -5.88
CA SER A 87 -5.87 -3.22 -6.60
C SER A 87 -5.23 -4.40 -7.29
N LEU A 88 -5.84 -5.56 -7.16
CA LEU A 88 -5.36 -6.85 -7.63
C LEU A 88 -6.33 -7.35 -8.70
N LEU A 89 -5.80 -7.83 -9.82
CA LEU A 89 -6.58 -8.33 -10.95
C LEU A 89 -6.77 -9.85 -10.91
N ASP A 90 -6.06 -10.53 -10.02
CA ASP A 90 -6.08 -11.98 -9.84
C ASP A 90 -6.50 -12.35 -8.41
N GLU A 91 -7.53 -13.19 -8.32
CA GLU A 91 -8.13 -13.67 -7.07
C GLU A 91 -7.22 -14.62 -6.30
N THR A 92 -6.37 -15.38 -7.00
CA THR A 92 -5.39 -16.26 -6.35
C THR A 92 -4.35 -15.44 -5.59
N ILE A 93 -3.96 -14.29 -6.16
CA ILE A 93 -3.03 -13.34 -5.53
C ILE A 93 -3.70 -12.66 -4.33
N PHE A 94 -4.99 -12.34 -4.42
CA PHE A 94 -5.74 -11.77 -3.30
C PHE A 94 -5.82 -12.72 -2.10
N GLY A 95 -6.13 -14.00 -2.33
CA GLY A 95 -6.17 -15.01 -1.25
C GLY A 95 -4.83 -15.12 -0.52
N LYS A 96 -3.74 -15.26 -1.29
CA LYS A 96 -2.38 -15.29 -0.73
C LYS A 96 -2.07 -14.01 0.04
N LEU A 97 -2.27 -12.84 -0.57
CA LEU A 97 -1.99 -11.55 0.07
C LEU A 97 -2.76 -11.35 1.37
N THR A 98 -4.02 -11.79 1.44
CA THR A 98 -4.84 -11.67 2.65
C THR A 98 -4.21 -12.44 3.82
N GLU A 99 -3.73 -13.66 3.57
CA GLU A 99 -2.97 -14.43 4.57
C GLU A 99 -1.64 -13.75 4.93
N LEU A 100 -0.94 -13.18 3.93
CA LEU A 100 0.30 -12.45 4.19
C LEU A 100 0.07 -11.25 5.11
N TRP A 101 -1.03 -10.54 4.89
CA TRP A 101 -1.41 -9.34 5.65
C TRP A 101 -1.87 -9.62 7.07
N LEU A 102 -2.50 -10.77 7.32
CA LEU A 102 -2.81 -11.21 8.68
C LEU A 102 -1.55 -11.53 9.49
N ASN A 103 -0.46 -11.93 8.81
CA ASN A 103 0.82 -12.29 9.43
C ASN A 103 1.84 -11.16 9.46
N LEU A 104 1.48 -9.94 9.00
CA LEU A 104 2.36 -8.80 9.12
C LEU A 104 2.65 -8.48 10.58
N ASN A 105 3.93 -8.42 10.92
CA ASN A 105 4.34 -7.99 12.24
C ASN A 105 4.06 -6.48 12.42
N PRO A 106 3.16 -6.08 13.35
CA PRO A 106 2.82 -4.67 13.58
C PRO A 106 3.97 -3.86 14.20
N ASP A 107 4.98 -4.51 14.76
CA ASP A 107 6.14 -3.87 15.38
C ASP A 107 7.31 -3.66 14.39
N ARG A 108 7.19 -4.20 13.18
CA ARG A 108 8.20 -4.00 12.13
C ARG A 108 8.02 -2.64 11.46
N ALA A 109 9.07 -1.82 11.50
CA ALA A 109 9.16 -0.61 10.69
C ALA A 109 9.37 -0.97 9.21
N TRP A 110 8.59 -0.34 8.34
CA TRP A 110 8.69 -0.42 6.89
C TRP A 110 9.38 0.82 6.35
N HIS A 111 10.14 0.66 5.26
CA HIS A 111 10.94 1.77 4.74
C HIS A 111 10.39 2.21 3.40
N LEU A 112 10.14 3.51 3.26
CA LEU A 112 9.83 4.17 1.99
C LEU A 112 10.90 5.22 1.71
N GLY A 113 11.94 4.81 0.96
CA GLY A 113 13.14 5.61 0.82
C GLY A 113 13.88 5.72 2.14
N SER A 114 14.11 6.96 2.60
CA SER A 114 14.72 7.22 3.91
C SER A 114 13.70 7.32 5.05
N ALA A 115 12.41 7.07 4.79
CA ALA A 115 11.35 7.26 5.77
C ALA A 115 10.88 5.94 6.37
N ASP A 116 10.75 5.91 7.70
CA ASP A 116 10.18 4.79 8.43
C ASP A 116 8.66 4.93 8.50
N LEU A 117 7.96 3.81 8.32
CA LEU A 117 6.51 3.70 8.25
C LEU A 117 6.05 2.58 9.17
N LYS A 118 4.93 2.81 9.86
CA LYS A 118 4.19 1.79 10.58
C LYS A 118 2.88 1.51 9.84
N ILE A 119 2.61 0.24 9.54
CA ILE A 119 1.29 -0.19 9.05
C ILE A 119 0.37 -0.31 10.26
N THR A 120 -0.77 0.38 10.22
CA THR A 120 -1.72 0.43 11.33
C THR A 120 -2.94 -0.45 11.12
N SER A 121 -3.38 -0.61 9.87
CA SER A 121 -4.44 -1.56 9.52
C SER A 121 -4.48 -1.82 8.02
N ILE A 122 -5.14 -2.92 7.64
CA ILE A 122 -5.38 -3.32 6.24
C ILE A 122 -6.88 -3.61 6.10
N LEU A 123 -7.52 -2.97 5.14
CA LEU A 123 -8.94 -3.14 4.85
C LEU A 123 -9.11 -3.84 3.51
N GLY A 124 -9.77 -5.00 3.51
CA GLY A 124 -10.16 -5.73 2.30
C GLY A 124 -11.64 -5.61 1.93
N THR A 125 -12.44 -4.97 2.78
CA THR A 125 -13.87 -4.73 2.55
C THR A 125 -14.18 -3.24 2.64
N PRO A 126 -15.17 -2.74 1.87
CA PRO A 126 -15.60 -1.36 1.97
C PRO A 126 -16.06 -1.04 3.38
N GLN A 127 -15.57 0.05 3.94
CA GLN A 127 -16.08 0.61 5.19
C GLN A 127 -16.66 2.00 4.94
N SER A 128 -17.63 2.43 5.74
CA SER A 128 -18.27 3.75 5.60
C SER A 128 -17.26 4.91 5.58
N MET A 129 -16.13 4.77 6.28
CA MET A 129 -15.04 5.76 6.30
C MET A 129 -13.96 5.57 5.21
N GLN A 130 -13.99 4.44 4.50
CA GLN A 130 -13.05 4.05 3.42
C GLN A 130 -13.80 3.26 2.31
N PRO A 131 -14.55 3.95 1.44
CA PRO A 131 -15.34 3.30 0.39
C PRO A 131 -14.47 2.74 -0.76
N TRP A 132 -13.16 2.94 -0.73
CA TRP A 132 -12.24 2.54 -1.81
C TRP A 132 -11.69 1.11 -1.67
N ALA A 133 -11.86 0.49 -0.50
CA ALA A 133 -11.73 -0.96 -0.40
C ALA A 133 -13.00 -1.55 -1.03
N ASN A 134 -12.88 -2.37 -2.07
CA ASN A 134 -14.03 -2.94 -2.73
C ASN A 134 -13.65 -4.24 -3.47
N SER A 135 -14.60 -5.16 -3.57
CA SER A 135 -14.58 -6.29 -4.49
C SER A 135 -15.71 -6.08 -5.48
N CYS A 136 -15.43 -6.10 -6.78
CA CYS A 136 -16.47 -6.03 -7.81
C CYS A 136 -16.97 -7.42 -8.17
#